data_AF-A0A1F1L247-F1
#
_entry.id   AF-A0A1F1L247-F1
#
_cell.length_a   1.000
_cell.length_b   1.000
_cell.length_c   1.000
_cell.angle_alpha   90.00
_cell.angle_beta   90.00
_cell.angle_gamma   90.00
#
_symmetry.space_group_name_H-M   'P 1'
#
loop_
_entity.id
_entity.type
_entity.pdbx_description
1 polymer ?
#
loop_
_entity_poly.entity_id
_entity_poly.type
_entity_poly.pdbx_seq_one_letter_code
_entity_poly.pdbx_strand_id
1 'polypeptide(L)'
;MSFKTYSFEDVTASCSHPSVGTASSTGAGMGSISINKANDDTVHDVAADGTVMITKVPGTNGAISLVMQQTSDFHKWLLKWYNYVKTANVSEWATMNITVKSKNLGDTTICTGVSPQKIADRGYEAQGKSVTWPLMAAEITES
;
A
#
# COMPACT_ATOMS: atom_id res chain seq x y z
N MET A 1 10.21 -29.23 -16.81
CA MET A 1 9.64 -28.83 -15.50
C MET A 1 9.68 -27.31 -15.46
N SER A 2 8.52 -26.65 -15.38
CA SER A 2 8.46 -25.20 -15.23
C SER A 2 8.52 -24.89 -13.74
N PHE A 3 9.67 -24.38 -13.28
CA PHE A 3 9.81 -23.92 -11.91
C PHE A 3 9.34 -22.45 -11.87
N LYS A 4 8.36 -22.14 -11.02
CA LYS A 4 8.01 -20.74 -10.73
C LYS A 4 8.97 -20.23 -9.65
N THR A 5 9.73 -19.19 -9.95
CA THR A 5 10.65 -18.53 -9.03
C THR A 5 10.07 -17.20 -8.57
N TYR A 6 10.10 -16.93 -7.26
CA TYR A 6 9.74 -15.63 -6.69
C TYR A 6 11.00 -14.81 -6.40
N SER A 7 11.04 -13.57 -6.88
CA SER A 7 12.06 -12.59 -6.52
C SER A 7 11.37 -11.29 -6.11
N PHE A 8 11.85 -10.69 -5.02
CA PHE A 8 11.38 -9.39 -4.59
C PHE A 8 11.80 -8.27 -5.56
N GLU A 9 12.89 -8.45 -6.30
CA GLU A 9 13.35 -7.51 -7.34
C GLU A 9 12.33 -7.37 -8.48
N ASP A 10 11.51 -8.41 -8.68
CA ASP A 10 10.45 -8.43 -9.69
C ASP A 10 9.13 -7.81 -9.19
N VAL A 11 9.09 -7.37 -7.92
CA VAL A 11 7.97 -6.63 -7.34
C VAL A 11 8.25 -5.13 -7.41
N THR A 12 7.42 -4.41 -8.15
CA THR A 12 7.51 -2.95 -8.27
C THR A 12 6.28 -2.31 -7.66
N ALA A 13 6.49 -1.44 -6.66
CA ALA A 13 5.46 -0.52 -6.18
C ALA A 13 5.64 0.85 -6.85
N SER A 14 4.57 1.39 -7.43
CA SER A 14 4.53 2.75 -7.95
C SER A 14 3.43 3.53 -7.25
N CYS A 15 3.80 4.66 -6.66
CA CYS A 15 2.87 5.66 -6.13
C CYS A 15 2.67 6.76 -7.18
N SER A 16 1.42 7.17 -7.37
CA SER A 16 1.04 8.24 -8.29
C SER A 16 0.11 9.20 -7.57
N HIS A 17 0.41 10.48 -7.65
CA HIS A 17 -0.44 11.54 -7.14
C HIS A 17 -0.55 12.67 -8.18
N PRO A 18 -1.76 13.15 -8.54
CA PRO A 18 -1.97 14.12 -9.62
C PRO A 18 -1.07 15.36 -9.52
N SER A 19 -0.89 15.89 -8.31
CA SER A 19 -0.20 17.16 -8.07
C SER A 19 1.28 17.01 -7.64
N VAL A 20 1.71 15.81 -7.24
CA VAL A 20 3.08 15.55 -6.73
C VAL A 20 3.91 14.71 -7.70
N GLY A 21 3.27 14.10 -8.69
CA GLY A 21 3.89 13.27 -9.72
C GLY A 21 3.84 11.79 -9.35
N THR A 22 4.76 11.03 -9.93
CA THR A 22 4.86 9.59 -9.72
C THR A 22 6.22 9.23 -9.14
N ALA A 23 6.25 8.21 -8.30
CA ALA A 23 7.47 7.59 -7.81
C ALA A 23 7.33 6.09 -7.82
N SER A 24 8.39 5.38 -8.19
CA SER A 24 8.42 3.93 -8.15
C SER A 24 9.57 3.43 -7.29
N SER A 25 9.43 2.19 -6.88
CA SER A 25 10.44 1.50 -6.08
C SER A 25 11.52 0.80 -6.90
N THR A 26 11.46 0.89 -8.23
CA THR A 26 12.43 0.28 -9.14
C THR A 26 13.82 0.84 -8.83
N GLY A 27 14.71 0.00 -8.29
CA GLY A 27 16.06 0.40 -7.90
C GLY A 27 16.16 1.28 -6.65
N ALA A 28 15.06 1.50 -5.92
CA ALA A 28 14.99 2.49 -4.84
C ALA A 28 15.26 1.93 -3.42
N GLY A 29 15.75 0.70 -3.27
CA GLY A 29 16.06 0.13 -1.94
C GLY A 29 14.82 -0.04 -1.06
N MET A 30 13.77 -0.66 -1.61
CA MET A 30 12.61 -1.06 -0.83
C MET A 30 12.95 -2.27 0.05
N GLY A 31 12.45 -2.29 1.29
CA GLY A 31 12.61 -3.40 2.21
C GLY A 31 11.44 -4.40 2.15
N SER A 32 10.20 -3.91 2.25
CA SER A 32 9.01 -4.77 2.19
C SER A 32 7.73 -3.97 1.89
N ILE A 33 6.75 -4.63 1.28
CA ILE A 33 5.39 -4.12 1.10
C ILE A 33 4.45 -5.08 1.82
N SER A 34 3.54 -4.53 2.63
CA SER A 34 2.42 -5.27 3.19
C SER A 34 1.13 -4.54 2.83
N ILE A 35 0.15 -5.30 2.35
CA ILE A 35 -1.19 -4.83 2.00
C ILE A 35 -2.16 -5.72 2.77
N ASN A 36 -2.94 -5.12 3.65
CA ASN A 36 -3.87 -5.82 4.53
C ASN A 36 -5.27 -5.24 4.31
N LYS A 37 -6.21 -6.03 3.82
CA LYS A 37 -7.63 -5.63 3.75
C LYS A 37 -8.17 -5.48 5.18
N ALA A 38 -8.98 -4.44 5.39
CA ALA A 38 -9.50 -4.11 6.72
C ALA A 38 -10.74 -4.91 7.07
N ASN A 39 -11.50 -5.36 6.07
CA ASN A 39 -12.74 -6.09 6.24
C ASN A 39 -12.61 -7.50 5.65
N ASP A 40 -13.32 -8.45 6.26
CA ASP A 40 -13.51 -9.78 5.70
C ASP A 40 -14.49 -9.70 4.52
N ASP A 41 -14.22 -10.45 3.45
CA ASP A 41 -15.08 -10.49 2.26
C ASP A 41 -16.40 -11.26 2.51
N THR A 42 -16.52 -11.97 3.63
CA THR A 42 -17.68 -12.82 3.95
C THR A 42 -17.92 -12.94 5.45
N VAL A 43 -19.19 -12.80 5.87
CA VAL A 43 -19.64 -13.06 7.24
C VAL A 43 -20.66 -14.20 7.23
N HIS A 44 -20.51 -15.16 8.14
CA HIS A 44 -21.44 -16.28 8.32
C HIS A 44 -22.22 -16.09 9.62
N ASP A 45 -23.52 -15.88 9.51
CA ASP A 45 -24.43 -15.85 10.66
C ASP A 45 -25.28 -17.11 10.67
N VAL A 46 -25.33 -17.80 11.81
CA VAL A 46 -26.23 -18.96 11.99
C VAL A 46 -27.59 -18.43 12.42
N ALA A 47 -28.58 -18.52 11.54
CA ALA A 47 -29.94 -18.14 11.82
C ALA A 47 -30.56 -19.06 12.90
N ALA A 48 -31.61 -18.59 13.57
CA ALA A 48 -32.29 -19.34 14.64
C ALA A 48 -32.91 -20.66 14.17
N ASP A 49 -33.04 -20.88 12.86
CA ASP A 49 -33.50 -22.11 12.22
C ASP A 49 -32.36 -23.10 11.89
N GLY A 50 -31.11 -22.75 12.23
CA GLY A 50 -29.91 -23.56 11.97
C GLY A 50 -29.33 -23.40 10.57
N THR A 51 -29.90 -22.54 9.72
CA THR A 51 -29.34 -22.23 8.40
C THR A 51 -28.22 -21.20 8.50
N VAL A 52 -27.14 -21.38 7.73
CA VAL A 52 -26.04 -20.43 7.67
C VAL A 52 -26.37 -19.37 6.62
N MET A 53 -26.60 -18.14 7.06
CA MET A 53 -26.70 -16.98 6.18
C MET A 53 -25.29 -16.50 5.84
N ILE A 54 -24.96 -16.52 4.56
CA ILE A 54 -23.67 -16.04 4.04
C ILE A 54 -23.88 -14.62 3.50
N THR A 55 -23.27 -13.63 4.14
CA THR A 55 -23.32 -12.23 3.71
C THR A 55 -22.02 -11.87 2.99
N LYS A 56 -22.13 -11.38 1.75
CA LYS A 56 -21.00 -10.79 1.02
C LYS A 56 -20.78 -9.35 1.48
N VAL A 57 -19.60 -9.05 2.01
CA VAL A 57 -19.24 -7.69 2.45
C VAL A 57 -18.45 -7.01 1.34
N PRO A 58 -18.86 -5.82 0.85
CA PRO A 58 -18.16 -5.12 -0.23
C PRO A 58 -16.94 -4.30 0.26
N GLY A 59 -16.36 -4.66 1.41
CA GLY A 59 -15.32 -3.88 2.07
C GLY A 59 -13.95 -4.07 1.43
N THR A 60 -13.62 -3.26 0.42
CA THR A 60 -12.33 -3.32 -0.28
C THR A 60 -11.26 -2.39 0.31
N ASN A 61 -11.56 -1.68 1.39
CA ASN A 61 -10.62 -0.80 2.07
C ASN A 61 -9.55 -1.59 2.84
N GLY A 62 -8.39 -0.96 3.07
CA GLY A 62 -7.32 -1.60 3.82
C GLY A 62 -6.18 -0.69 4.22
N ALA A 63 -5.17 -1.28 4.85
CA ALA A 63 -3.95 -0.63 5.26
C ALA A 63 -2.77 -1.13 4.42
N ILE A 64 -1.86 -0.23 4.09
CA ILE A 64 -0.64 -0.51 3.33
C ILE A 64 0.54 -0.07 4.18
N SER A 65 1.51 -0.95 4.37
CA SER A 65 2.76 -0.65 5.06
C SER A 65 3.92 -0.77 4.09
N LEU A 66 4.55 0.36 3.78
CA LEU A 66 5.74 0.42 2.93
C LEU A 66 6.99 0.59 3.80
N VAL A 67 7.90 -0.39 3.73
CA VAL A 67 9.19 -0.34 4.43
C VAL A 67 10.29 -0.06 3.41
N MET A 68 11.11 0.96 3.65
CA MET A 68 12.16 1.41 2.73
C MET A 68 13.35 2.00 3.49
N GLN A 69 14.52 2.07 2.88
CA GLN A 69 15.68 2.71 3.50
C GLN A 69 15.46 4.23 3.67
N GLN A 70 15.92 4.81 4.79
CA GLN A 70 15.86 6.28 5.03
C GLN A 70 16.51 7.10 3.90
N THR A 71 17.55 6.57 3.28
CA THR A 71 18.32 7.22 2.21
C THR A 71 17.66 7.12 0.83
N SER A 72 16.59 6.33 0.70
CA SER A 72 15.90 6.08 -0.56
C SER A 72 15.31 7.36 -1.15
N ASP A 73 15.41 7.54 -2.47
CA ASP A 73 14.73 8.63 -3.17
C ASP A 73 13.20 8.48 -3.09
N PHE A 74 12.69 7.26 -2.97
CA PHE A 74 11.29 6.97 -2.74
C PHE A 74 10.81 7.54 -1.39
N HIS A 75 11.64 7.44 -0.34
CA HIS A 75 11.36 8.07 0.95
C HIS A 75 11.29 9.60 0.83
N LYS A 76 12.25 10.22 0.13
CA LYS A 76 12.25 11.68 -0.09
C LYS A 76 10.99 12.14 -0.84
N TRP A 77 10.54 11.37 -1.83
CA TRP A 77 9.32 11.66 -2.55
C TRP A 77 8.08 11.55 -1.65
N LEU A 78 7.97 10.50 -0.84
CA LEU A 78 6.86 10.33 0.11
C LEU A 78 6.80 11.45 1.15
N LEU A 79 7.95 11.97 1.60
CA LEU A 79 8.00 13.15 2.46
C LEU A 79 7.47 14.40 1.76
N LYS A 80 7.84 14.62 0.49
CA LYS A 80 7.32 15.74 -0.30
C LYS A 80 5.81 15.62 -0.48
N TRP A 81 5.33 14.42 -0.81
CA TRP A 81 3.91 14.11 -0.91
C TRP A 81 3.17 14.38 0.40
N TYR A 82 3.67 13.86 1.54
CA TYR A 82 3.08 14.07 2.85
C TYR A 82 2.97 15.56 3.23
N ASN A 83 4.03 16.34 2.97
CA ASN A 83 4.02 17.78 3.23
C ASN A 83 3.01 18.51 2.34
N TYR A 84 2.88 18.10 1.07
CA TYR A 84 1.92 18.67 0.14
C TYR A 84 0.48 18.40 0.61
N VAL A 85 0.11 17.13 0.82
CA VAL A 85 -1.27 16.76 1.20
C VAL A 85 -1.70 17.38 2.53
N LYS A 86 -0.76 17.64 3.43
CA LYS A 86 -1.02 18.34 4.71
C LYS A 86 -1.42 19.80 4.55
N THR A 87 -0.93 20.46 3.50
CA THR A 87 -1.27 21.86 3.19
C THR A 87 -2.36 22.00 2.13
N ALA A 88 -2.61 20.92 1.38
CA ALA A 88 -3.57 20.86 0.30
C ALA A 88 -5.02 20.77 0.81
N ASN A 89 -5.96 20.85 -0.13
CA ASN A 89 -7.37 20.66 0.17
C ASN A 89 -7.66 19.22 0.61
N VAL A 90 -8.70 19.05 1.44
CA VAL A 90 -9.15 17.73 1.93
C VAL A 90 -9.43 16.76 0.78
N SER A 91 -9.87 17.27 -0.37
CA SER A 91 -10.11 16.49 -1.58
C SER A 91 -8.86 15.85 -2.18
N GLU A 92 -7.65 16.36 -1.88
CA GLU A 92 -6.38 15.79 -2.35
C GLU A 92 -5.72 14.87 -1.31
N TRP A 93 -6.29 14.75 -0.10
CA TRP A 93 -5.74 13.92 0.96
C TRP A 93 -5.74 12.42 0.62
N ALA A 94 -6.75 11.97 -0.12
CA ALA A 94 -6.97 10.59 -0.51
C ALA A 94 -7.07 10.44 -2.03
N THR A 95 -6.18 11.07 -2.79
CA THR A 95 -6.12 10.94 -4.27
C THR A 95 -4.88 10.22 -4.77
N MET A 96 -4.00 9.77 -3.86
CA MET A 96 -2.85 8.97 -4.25
C MET A 96 -3.31 7.57 -4.66
N ASN A 97 -2.72 7.03 -5.71
CA ASN A 97 -2.90 5.66 -6.14
C ASN A 97 -1.58 4.90 -6.01
N ILE A 98 -1.64 3.68 -5.47
CA ILE A 98 -0.48 2.79 -5.39
C ILE A 98 -0.76 1.57 -6.25
N THR A 99 0.17 1.24 -7.12
CA THR A 99 0.12 0.02 -7.92
C THR A 99 1.32 -0.84 -7.59
N VAL A 100 1.08 -2.05 -7.12
CA VAL A 100 2.09 -3.07 -6.86
C VAL A 100 1.97 -4.13 -7.94
N LYS A 101 3.05 -4.37 -8.69
CA LYS A 101 3.09 -5.37 -9.75
C LYS A 101 4.18 -6.38 -9.47
N SER A 102 3.85 -7.66 -9.57
CA SER A 102 4.80 -8.76 -9.52
C SER A 102 4.97 -9.36 -10.91
N LYS A 103 6.11 -9.13 -11.57
CA LYS A 103 6.35 -9.63 -12.94
C LYS A 103 6.32 -11.15 -13.06
N ASN A 104 6.82 -11.87 -12.06
CA ASN A 104 6.90 -13.34 -12.11
C ASN A 104 5.60 -14.05 -11.77
N LEU A 105 4.77 -13.46 -10.91
CA LEU A 105 3.49 -14.04 -10.53
C LEU A 105 2.37 -13.64 -11.49
N GLY A 106 2.49 -12.48 -12.15
CA GLY A 106 1.43 -11.88 -12.96
C GLY A 106 0.44 -11.05 -12.14
N ASP A 107 0.58 -11.07 -10.81
CA ASP A 107 -0.32 -10.38 -9.89
C ASP A 107 -0.11 -8.86 -9.93
N THR A 108 -1.22 -8.13 -9.97
CA THR A 108 -1.26 -6.67 -9.84
C THR A 108 -2.24 -6.26 -8.75
N THR A 109 -1.74 -5.54 -7.76
CA THR A 109 -2.57 -4.91 -6.72
C THR A 109 -2.64 -3.41 -6.97
N ILE A 110 -3.84 -2.88 -7.13
CA ILE A 110 -4.11 -1.45 -7.30
C ILE A 110 -4.85 -0.97 -6.05
N CYS A 111 -4.24 -0.03 -5.35
CA CYS A 111 -4.83 0.65 -4.21
C CYS A 111 -5.20 2.06 -4.63
N THR A 112 -6.48 2.39 -4.55
CA THR A 112 -7.06 3.68 -4.93
C THR A 112 -7.49 4.43 -3.67
N GLY A 113 -7.36 5.75 -3.72
CA GLY A 113 -7.75 6.60 -2.59
C GLY A 113 -6.81 6.44 -1.40
N VAL A 114 -5.51 6.37 -1.67
CA VAL A 114 -4.49 6.19 -0.64
C VAL A 114 -4.22 7.48 0.10
N SER A 115 -4.23 7.40 1.42
CA SER A 115 -3.99 8.50 2.35
C SER A 115 -2.96 8.09 3.41
N PRO A 116 -2.16 9.03 3.94
CA PRO A 116 -1.20 8.72 4.99
C PRO A 116 -1.92 8.63 6.34
N GLN A 117 -1.65 7.58 7.12
CA GLN A 117 -2.18 7.48 8.49
C GLN A 117 -1.36 8.33 9.46
N LYS A 118 -0.03 8.29 9.31
CA LYS A 118 0.91 9.16 10.02
C LYS A 118 2.18 9.34 9.19
N ILE A 119 2.94 10.38 9.52
CA ILE A 119 4.32 10.48 9.03
C ILE A 119 5.10 9.26 9.53
N ALA A 120 5.98 8.73 8.70
CA ALA A 120 6.79 7.60 9.12
C ALA A 120 7.69 7.95 10.30
N ASP A 121 7.78 7.03 11.25
CA ASP A 121 8.60 7.19 12.45
C ASP A 121 10.08 7.27 12.05
N ARG A 122 10.77 8.35 12.44
CA ARG A 122 12.19 8.53 12.20
C ARG A 122 12.98 8.30 13.49
N GLY A 123 13.83 7.28 13.49
CA GLY A 123 14.93 7.15 14.45
C GLY A 123 16.22 7.65 13.81
N TYR A 124 16.87 8.64 14.43
CA TYR A 124 18.19 9.13 14.02
C TYR A 124 19.26 8.35 14.78
N GLU A 125 19.71 7.24 14.19
CA GLU A 125 20.72 6.35 14.76
C GLU A 125 22.02 6.41 13.93
N ALA A 126 23.14 5.93 14.50
CA ALA A 126 24.44 5.92 13.85
C ALA A 126 24.51 5.02 12.59
N GLN A 127 23.53 4.13 12.38
CA GLN A 127 23.42 3.26 11.22
C GLN A 127 22.11 3.55 10.48
N GLY A 128 22.15 3.49 9.14
CA GLY A 128 20.96 3.65 8.31
C GLY A 128 19.92 2.59 8.64
N LYS A 129 18.72 3.04 9.02
CA LYS A 129 17.59 2.17 9.38
C LYS A 129 16.48 2.26 8.34
N SER A 130 15.68 1.21 8.24
CA SER A 130 14.45 1.23 7.47
C SER A 130 13.40 2.14 8.11
N VAL A 131 12.59 2.77 7.27
CA VAL A 131 11.44 3.61 7.59
C VAL A 131 10.17 2.87 7.19
N THR A 132 9.18 2.86 8.07
CA THR A 132 7.85 2.30 7.79
C THR A 132 6.84 3.42 7.58
N TRP A 133 6.23 3.46 6.40
CA TRP A 133 5.13 4.36 6.08
C TRP A 133 3.80 3.62 6.20
N PRO A 134 2.98 3.95 7.21
CA PRO A 134 1.61 3.44 7.32
C PRO A 134 0.66 4.30 6.49
N LEU A 135 0.04 3.67 5.51
CA LEU A 135 -0.90 4.25 4.57
C LEU A 135 -2.24 3.51 4.67
N MET A 136 -3.31 4.16 4.28
CA MET A 136 -4.65 3.57 4.18
C MET A 136 -5.19 3.77 2.79
N ALA A 137 -5.82 2.74 2.22
CA ALA A 137 -6.46 2.79 0.92
C ALA A 137 -7.98 2.64 1.08
N ALA A 138 -8.72 3.44 0.32
CA ALA A 138 -10.17 3.35 0.27
C ALA A 138 -10.63 2.09 -0.48
N GLU A 139 -9.88 1.69 -1.50
CA GLU A 139 -10.18 0.51 -2.33
C GLU A 139 -8.89 -0.19 -2.72
N ILE A 140 -8.85 -1.51 -2.54
CA ILE A 140 -7.75 -2.39 -2.90
C ILE A 140 -8.31 -3.45 -3.85
N THR A 141 -7.80 -3.43 -5.08
CA THR A 141 -8.19 -4.35 -6.14
C THR A 141 -6.98 -5.20 -6.52
N GLU A 142 -7.12 -6.51 -6.47
CA GLU A 142 -6.08 -7.48 -6.82
C GLU A 142 -6.53 -8.24 -8.07
N SER A 143 -5.66 -8.37 -9.07
CA SER A 143 -5.92 -9.03 -10.35
C SER A 143 -4.77 -9.92 -10.78
#